data_AF-A0A2A8B710-F1
#
_entry.id   AF-A0A2A8B710-F1
#
_cell.length_a   1.000
_cell.length_b   1.000
_cell.length_c   1.000
_cell.angle_alpha   90.00
_cell.angle_beta   90.00
_cell.angle_gamma   90.00
#
_symmetry.space_group_name_H-M   'P 1'
#
loop_
_entity.id
_entity.type
_entity.pdbx_description
1 polymer ?
#
loop_
_entity_poly.entity_id
_entity_poly.type
_entity_poly.pdbx_seq_one_letter_code
_entity_poly.pdbx_strand_id
1 'polypeptide(L)'
;YQGDHNVVFWMKIFLDIVLAAYKELNCVIKNCISTHTKRKRIEKYIDRQDNPFTKENVRNMYPDISESTINKTLHALNSQGYIKLVSKGRNATWIKRKLT
;
A
#
# COMPACT_ATOMS: atom_id res chain seq x y z
N TYR A 1 -9.49 56.08 -3.84
CA TYR A 1 -9.58 54.62 -3.64
C TYR A 1 -8.73 53.94 -4.69
N GLN A 2 -7.41 53.91 -4.51
CA GLN A 2 -6.52 53.24 -5.43
C GLN A 2 -6.37 51.80 -4.92
N GLY A 3 -7.06 50.86 -5.56
CA GLY A 3 -7.01 49.46 -5.20
C GLY A 3 -5.61 48.92 -5.45
N ASP A 4 -4.82 48.78 -4.38
CA ASP A 4 -3.55 48.07 -4.40
C ASP A 4 -3.82 46.65 -4.89
N HIS A 5 -3.48 46.42 -6.17
CA HIS A 5 -3.55 45.11 -6.76
C HIS A 5 -2.44 44.27 -6.12
N ASN A 6 -2.78 43.58 -5.04
CA ASN A 6 -1.88 42.66 -4.36
C ASN A 6 -1.78 41.36 -5.16
N VAL A 7 -1.18 41.46 -6.35
CA VAL A 7 -0.94 40.34 -7.27
C VAL A 7 -0.17 39.24 -6.56
N VAL A 8 0.76 39.62 -5.68
CA VAL A 8 1.54 38.69 -4.85
C VAL A 8 0.64 37.87 -3.92
N PHE A 9 -0.34 38.50 -3.29
CA PHE A 9 -1.32 37.80 -2.45
C PHE A 9 -2.14 36.79 -3.25
N TRP A 10 -2.66 37.19 -4.42
CA TRP A 10 -3.42 36.29 -5.28
C TRP A 10 -2.58 35.15 -5.84
N MET A 11 -1.32 35.41 -6.22
CA MET A 11 -0.37 34.38 -6.64
C MET A 11 -0.09 33.37 -5.53
N LYS A 12 0.07 33.84 -4.29
CA LYS A 12 0.30 32.95 -3.14
C LYS A 12 -0.89 32.05 -2.88
N ILE A 13 -2.10 32.62 -2.84
CA ILE A 13 -3.35 31.86 -2.67
C ILE A 13 -3.51 30.84 -3.79
N PHE A 14 -3.24 31.21 -5.04
CA PHE A 14 -3.32 30.30 -6.18
C PHE A 14 -2.33 29.13 -6.04
N LEU A 15 -1.07 29.40 -5.70
CA LEU A 15 -0.06 28.37 -5.49
C LEU A 15 -0.41 27.45 -4.33
N ASP A 16 -0.95 27.98 -3.24
CA ASP A 16 -1.41 27.18 -2.10
C ASP A 16 -2.56 26.24 -2.49
N ILE A 17 -3.51 26.73 -3.29
CA ILE A 17 -4.60 25.90 -3.84
C ILE A 17 -4.06 24.80 -4.76
N VAL A 18 -3.16 25.15 -5.70
CA VAL A 18 -2.55 24.17 -6.61
C VAL A 18 -1.76 23.11 -5.83
N LEU A 19 -1.01 23.54 -4.80
CA LEU A 19 -0.23 22.64 -3.96
C LEU A 19 -1.13 21.71 -3.14
N ALA A 20 -2.22 22.21 -2.57
CA ALA A 20 -3.18 21.41 -1.83
C ALA A 20 -3.85 20.38 -2.75
N ALA A 21 -4.34 20.82 -3.92
CA ALA A 21 -4.95 19.94 -4.91
C ALA A 21 -3.98 18.86 -5.40
N TYR A 22 -2.70 19.20 -5.63
CA TYR A 22 -1.68 18.24 -6.01
C TYR A 22 -1.44 17.18 -4.93
N LYS A 23 -1.35 17.60 -3.66
CA LYS A 23 -1.16 16.67 -2.52
C LYS A 23 -2.33 15.71 -2.39
N GLU A 24 -3.55 16.23 -2.51
CA GLU A 24 -4.77 15.43 -2.43
C GLU A 24 -4.85 14.43 -3.61
N LEU A 25 -4.62 14.90 -4.84
CA LEU A 25 -4.56 14.05 -6.02
C LEU A 25 -3.50 12.94 -5.88
N ASN A 26 -2.31 13.28 -5.40
CA ASN A 26 -1.25 12.29 -5.19
C ASN A 26 -1.63 11.26 -4.13
N CYS A 27 -2.33 11.67 -3.06
CA CYS A 27 -2.87 10.75 -2.07
C CYS A 27 -3.90 9.79 -2.68
N VAL A 28 -4.85 10.33 -3.46
CA VAL A 28 -5.87 9.54 -4.17
C VAL A 28 -5.23 8.58 -5.16
N ILE A 29 -4.25 9.02 -5.96
CA ILE A 29 -3.54 8.17 -6.93
C ILE A 29 -2.78 7.05 -6.21
N LYS A 30 -2.03 7.37 -5.15
CA LYS A 30 -1.34 6.34 -4.35
C LYS A 30 -2.31 5.35 -3.73
N ASN A 31 -3.45 5.83 -3.24
CA ASN A 31 -4.51 4.98 -2.73
C ASN A 31 -5.15 4.14 -3.84
N CYS A 32 -5.40 4.68 -5.04
CA CYS A 32 -5.98 3.97 -6.17
C CYS A 32 -5.04 2.88 -6.74
N ILE A 33 -3.75 3.22 -6.91
CA ILE A 33 -2.72 2.28 -7.35
C ILE A 33 -2.56 1.17 -6.30
N SER A 34 -2.60 1.51 -5.01
CA SER A 34 -2.56 0.50 -3.95
C SER A 34 -3.86 -0.29 -3.79
N THR A 35 -5.04 0.28 -4.11
CA THR A 35 -6.34 -0.41 -3.95
C THR A 35 -6.61 -1.45 -5.03
N HIS A 36 -6.15 -1.23 -6.26
CA HIS A 36 -6.39 -2.12 -7.40
C HIS A 36 -5.28 -3.15 -7.65
N THR A 37 -4.17 -3.11 -6.92
CA THR A 37 -3.06 -4.02 -7.18
C THR A 37 -3.29 -5.40 -6.58
N LYS A 38 -2.84 -6.44 -7.30
CA LYS A 38 -2.72 -7.84 -6.84
C LYS A 38 -2.19 -7.94 -5.40
N ARG A 39 -1.31 -7.02 -5.02
CA ARG A 39 -0.78 -6.82 -3.67
C ARG A 39 -1.87 -6.66 -2.59
N LYS A 40 -2.87 -5.81 -2.77
CA LYS A 40 -3.90 -5.59 -1.74
C LYS A 40 -4.84 -6.78 -1.56
N ARG A 41 -5.08 -7.57 -2.61
CA ARG A 41 -5.79 -8.84 -2.49
C ARG A 41 -5.02 -9.80 -1.58
N ILE A 42 -3.70 -9.87 -1.72
CA ILE A 42 -2.83 -10.63 -0.83
C ILE A 42 -2.87 -10.05 0.59
N GLU A 43 -2.77 -8.73 0.76
CA GLU A 43 -2.86 -8.09 2.09
C GLU A 43 -4.19 -8.41 2.78
N LYS A 44 -5.33 -8.27 2.08
CA LYS A 44 -6.65 -8.62 2.61
C LYS A 44 -6.78 -10.09 2.96
N TYR A 45 -6.13 -10.98 2.22
CA TYR A 45 -6.06 -12.40 2.56
C TYR A 45 -5.29 -12.62 3.86
N ILE A 46 -4.12 -11.97 4.00
CA ILE A 46 -3.27 -12.03 5.20
C ILE A 46 -4.01 -11.47 6.41
N ASP A 47 -4.78 -10.39 6.25
CA ASP A 47 -5.56 -9.78 7.32
C ASP A 47 -6.56 -10.75 7.95
N ARG A 48 -7.12 -11.64 7.12
CA ARG A 48 -8.06 -12.68 7.51
C ARG A 48 -7.38 -13.94 8.04
N GLN A 49 -6.05 -14.04 7.98
CA GLN A 49 -5.33 -15.18 8.55
C GLN A 49 -5.00 -14.94 10.02
N ASP A 50 -5.61 -15.75 10.89
CA ASP A 50 -5.25 -15.84 12.30
C ASP A 50 -4.13 -16.85 12.55
N ASN A 51 -3.97 -17.81 11.63
CA ASN A 51 -2.96 -18.88 11.70
C ASN A 51 -1.79 -18.62 10.74
N PRO A 52 -0.63 -19.28 10.97
CA PRO A 52 0.47 -19.25 10.01
C PRO A 52 0.03 -19.76 8.63
N PHE A 53 0.43 -19.06 7.57
CA PHE A 53 0.08 -19.39 6.19
C PHE A 53 1.35 -19.55 5.34
N THR A 54 1.25 -20.29 4.24
CA THR A 54 2.33 -20.44 3.26
C THR A 54 2.05 -19.65 1.99
N LYS A 55 3.08 -19.51 1.15
CA LYS A 55 2.91 -18.97 -0.21
C LYS A 55 1.90 -19.78 -1.05
N GLU A 56 1.82 -21.10 -0.85
CA GLU A 56 0.89 -21.96 -1.59
C GLU A 56 -0.55 -21.68 -1.18
N ASN A 57 -0.82 -21.37 0.10
CA ASN A 57 -2.16 -20.99 0.53
C ASN A 57 -2.66 -19.73 -0.22
N VAL A 58 -1.78 -18.74 -0.42
CA VAL A 58 -2.10 -17.52 -1.20
C VAL A 58 -2.32 -17.85 -2.67
N ARG A 59 -1.48 -18.71 -3.26
CA ARG A 59 -1.62 -19.15 -4.66
C ARG A 59 -2.93 -19.90 -4.89
N ASN A 60 -3.32 -20.79 -3.98
CA ASN A 60 -4.56 -21.55 -4.08
C ASN A 60 -5.79 -20.62 -4.02
N MET A 61 -5.72 -19.54 -3.25
CA MET A 61 -6.78 -18.54 -3.18
C MET A 61 -6.81 -17.63 -4.42
N TYR A 62 -5.64 -17.29 -4.96
CA TYR A 62 -5.48 -16.37 -6.09
C TYR A 62 -4.60 -16.97 -7.19
N PRO A 63 -5.12 -17.94 -7.97
CA PRO A 63 -4.37 -18.58 -9.04
C PRO A 63 -4.03 -17.62 -10.21
N ASP A 64 -4.72 -16.48 -10.30
CA ASP A 64 -4.49 -15.41 -11.27
C ASP A 64 -3.25 -14.55 -10.95
N ILE A 65 -2.66 -14.71 -9.77
CA ILE A 65 -1.49 -13.93 -9.32
C ILE A 65 -0.22 -14.78 -9.49
N SER A 66 0.76 -14.24 -10.23
CA SER A 66 2.04 -14.91 -10.44
C SER A 66 2.81 -15.10 -9.13
N GLU A 67 3.58 -16.18 -9.04
CA GLU A 67 4.44 -16.46 -7.88
C GLU A 67 5.40 -15.32 -7.59
N SER A 68 5.97 -14.71 -8.63
CA SER A 68 6.87 -13.57 -8.51
C SER A 68 6.21 -12.38 -7.82
N THR A 69 4.91 -12.14 -8.08
CA THR A 69 4.14 -11.07 -7.44
C THR A 69 3.83 -11.41 -5.98
N ILE A 70 3.49 -12.67 -5.68
CA ILE A 70 3.26 -13.14 -4.32
C ILE A 70 4.53 -12.97 -3.48
N ASN A 71 5.67 -13.48 -3.97
CA ASN A 71 6.94 -13.38 -3.26
C ASN A 71 7.37 -11.92 -3.05
N LYS A 72 7.29 -11.07 -4.09
CA LYS A 72 7.57 -9.63 -3.95
C LYS A 72 6.70 -8.97 -2.89
N THR A 73 5.42 -9.32 -2.85
CA THR A 73 4.46 -8.78 -1.88
C THR A 73 4.78 -9.24 -0.46
N LEU A 74 5.02 -10.54 -0.25
CA LEU A 74 5.39 -11.08 1.06
C LEU A 74 6.70 -10.48 1.58
N HIS A 75 7.71 -10.34 0.71
CA HIS A 75 8.97 -9.68 1.09
C HIS A 75 8.74 -8.22 1.48
N ALA A 76 7.96 -7.46 0.70
CA ALA A 76 7.66 -6.07 1.02
C ALA A 76 6.91 -5.94 2.36
N LEU A 77 5.92 -6.79 2.63
CA LEU A 77 5.15 -6.80 3.87
C LEU A 77 6.01 -7.22 5.08
N ASN A 78 6.95 -8.14 4.89
CA ASN A 78 7.89 -8.52 5.94
C ASN A 78 8.86 -7.37 6.27
N SER A 79 9.39 -6.67 5.25
CA SER A 79 10.24 -5.49 5.43
C SER A 79 9.50 -4.33 6.10
N GLN A 80 8.20 -4.17 5.84
CA GLN A 80 7.32 -3.21 6.51
C GLN A 80 6.93 -3.64 7.93
N GLY A 81 7.29 -4.86 8.35
CA GLY A 81 6.96 -5.39 9.67
C GLY A 81 5.52 -5.88 9.83
N TYR A 82 4.74 -5.96 8.75
CA TYR A 82 3.34 -6.40 8.79
C TYR A 82 3.19 -7.91 9.03
N ILE A 83 4.13 -8.68 8.47
CA ILE A 83 4.22 -10.13 8.68
C ILE A 83 5.60 -10.50 9.22
N LYS A 84 5.74 -11.72 9.72
CA LYS A 84 7.01 -12.29 10.17
C LYS A 84 7.19 -13.69 9.60
N LEU A 85 8.40 -13.98 9.13
CA LEU A 85 8.78 -15.32 8.72
C LEU A 85 8.93 -16.22 9.96
N VAL A 86 8.20 -17.34 9.99
CA VAL A 86 8.22 -18.33 11.07
C VAL A 86 9.17 -19.49 10.74
N SER A 87 9.11 -20.00 9.51
CA SER A 87 9.98 -21.09 9.04
C SER A 87 10.66 -20.75 7.71
N LYS A 88 11.90 -21.23 7.53
CA LYS A 88 12.66 -21.11 6.27
C LYS A 88 12.63 -22.45 5.53
N GLY A 89 12.55 -22.41 4.19
CA GLY A 89 12.60 -23.60 3.34
C GLY A 89 11.55 -23.61 2.23
N ARG A 90 11.34 -24.76 1.58
CA ARG A 90 10.32 -24.94 0.53
C ARG A 90 8.90 -24.63 1.03
N ASN A 91 8.65 -24.90 2.32
CA ASN A 91 7.38 -24.66 2.99
C ASN A 91 7.47 -23.47 3.95
N ALA A 92 8.13 -22.38 3.54
CA ALA A 92 8.23 -21.17 4.33
C ALA A 92 6.84 -20.70 4.80
N THR A 93 6.68 -20.58 6.13
CA THR A 93 5.46 -20.10 6.77
C THR A 93 5.63 -18.68 7.28
N TRP A 94 4.54 -17.92 7.15
CA TRP A 94 4.45 -16.53 7.56
C TRP A 94 3.32 -16.39 8.57
N ILE A 95 3.49 -15.49 9.53
CA ILE A 95 2.44 -15.12 10.48
C ILE A 95 2.20 -13.61 10.42
N LYS A 96 0.93 -13.19 10.53
CA LYS A 96 0.58 -11.77 10.68
C LYS A 96 1.11 -11.28 12.02
N ARG A 97 1.80 -10.13 12.02
CA ARG A 97 2.22 -9.49 13.26
C ARG A 97 1.00 -8.77 13.83
N LYS A 98 0.53 -9.18 15.01
CA LYS A 98 -0.42 -8.36 15.77
C LYS A 98 0.33 -7.10 16.20
N LEU A 99 -0.09 -5.94 15.72
CA LEU A 99 0.29 -4.66 16.32
C LEU A 99 -0.44 -4.62 17.67
N THR A 100 0.33 -4.77 18.76
CA THR A 100 -0.13 -4.52 20.13
C THR A 100 -0.21 -3.02 20.36
#